data_AF-A0AAU3GMJ4-F1
#
_entry.id   AF-A0AAU3GMJ4-F1
#
_cell.length_a   1.000
_cell.length_b   1.000
_cell.length_c   1.000
_cell.angle_alpha   90.00
_cell.angle_beta   90.00
_cell.angle_gamma   90.00
#
_symmetry.space_group_name_H-M   'P 1'
#
loop_
_entity.id
_entity.type
_entity.pdbx_description
1 polymer ?
#
loop_
_entity_poly.entity_id
_entity_poly.type
_entity_poly.pdbx_seq_one_letter_code
_entity_poly.pdbx_strand_id
1 'polypeptide(L)' 'MPVGAKIRLHGTVASIEEVKGNGVQMRPTFTVEVEGNAKPACVAEAVYRHYA' A
#
# COMPACT_ATOMS: atom_id res chain seq x y z
N MET A 1 -9.66 -6.29 -12.85
CA MET A 1 -8.75 -5.31 -13.48
C MET A 1 -8.41 -5.80 -14.87
N PRO A 2 -8.66 -5.02 -15.94
CA PRO A 2 -8.26 -5.43 -17.27
C PRO A 2 -6.74 -5.39 -17.39
N VAL A 3 -6.18 -6.34 -18.13
CA VAL A 3 -4.77 -6.35 -18.48
C VAL A 3 -4.44 -5.10 -19.30
N GLY A 4 -3.30 -4.46 -19.02
CA GLY A 4 -2.87 -3.23 -19.69
C GLY A 4 -3.50 -1.94 -19.16
N ALA A 5 -4.37 -2.01 -18.14
CA ALA A 5 -4.90 -0.82 -17.49
C ALA A 5 -3.80 0.02 -16.84
N LYS A 6 -3.90 1.34 -16.98
CA LYS A 6 -3.08 2.29 -16.20
C LYS A 6 -3.68 2.42 -14.80
N ILE A 7 -2.86 2.15 -13.79
CA ILE A 7 -3.24 2.24 -12.39
C ILE A 7 -2.41 3.29 -11.67
N ARG A 8 -2.96 3.85 -10.59
CA ARG A 8 -2.25 4.72 -9.65
C ARG A 8 -2.49 4.23 -8.23
N LEU A 9 -1.42 4.08 -7.47
CA LEU A 9 -1.48 3.74 -6.06
C LEU A 9 -1.23 4.99 -5.22
N HIS A 10 -2.16 5.26 -4.31
CA HIS A 10 -2.03 6.25 -3.25
C HIS A 10 -1.75 5.52 -1.95
N GLY A 11 -0.66 5.89 -1.27
CA GLY A 11 -0.28 5.29 0.00
C GLY A 11 -0.12 6.31 1.10
N THR A 12 -0.58 5.96 2.29
CA THR A 12 -0.33 6.73 3.51
C THR A 12 0.19 5.78 4.58
N VAL A 13 1.36 6.08 5.16
CA VAL A 13 1.90 5.31 6.27
C VAL A 13 1.06 5.61 7.51
N ALA A 14 0.30 4.64 7.99
CA ALA A 14 -0.58 4.81 9.15
C ALA A 14 0.16 4.58 10.47
N SER A 15 1.11 3.64 10.50
CA SER A 15 2.01 3.47 11.65
C SER A 15 3.37 2.91 11.25
N ILE A 16 4.34 3.16 12.12
CA ILE A 16 5.67 2.55 12.10
C ILE A 16 5.96 2.04 13.51
N GLU A 17 6.46 0.82 13.62
CA GLU A 17 6.83 0.15 14.87
C GLU A 17 8.23 -0.45 14.72
N GLU A 18 9.12 -0.22 15.68
CA GLU A 18 10.40 -0.93 15.73
C GLU A 18 10.17 -2.42 16.02
N VAL A 19 10.95 -3.27 15.36
CA VAL A 19 10.95 -4.72 15.59
C VAL A 19 12.37 -5.23 15.80
N LYS A 20 12.48 -6.41 16.43
CA LYS A 20 13.78 -7.06 16.68
C LYS A 20 14.59 -7.23 15.40
N GLY A 21 15.91 -7.22 15.54
CA GLY A 21 16.83 -7.42 14.41
C GLY A 21 17.06 -6.15 13.59
N ASN A 22 17.10 -4.98 14.25
CA ASN A 22 17.30 -3.67 13.60
C ASN A 22 16.30 -3.44 12.45
N GLY A 23 15.02 -3.77 12.68
CA GLY A 23 13.98 -3.71 11.68
C GLY A 23 12.85 -2.77 12.06
N VAL A 24 12.05 -2.42 11.06
CA VAL A 24 10.82 -1.61 11.20
C VAL A 24 9.64 -2.33 10.55
N GLN A 25 8.51 -2.37 11.24
CA GLN A 25 7.21 -2.76 10.71
C GLN A 25 6.42 -1.50 10.36
N MET A 26 5.94 -1.40 9.12
CA MET A 26 5.08 -0.31 8.67
C MET A 26 3.70 -0.85 8.31
N ARG A 27 2.65 -0.11 8.70
CA ARG A 27 1.28 -0.35 8.25
C ARG A 27 0.81 0.79 7.35
N PRO A 28 0.99 0.72 6.02
CA PRO A 28 0.40 1.70 5.13
C PRO A 28 -1.00 1.31 4.67
N THR A 29 -1.87 2.30 4.55
CA THR A 29 -3.16 2.18 3.86
C THR A 29 -2.97 2.56 2.40
N PHE A 30 -3.48 1.72 1.51
CA PHE A 30 -3.42 1.89 0.07
C PHE A 30 -4.81 2.04 -0.55
N THR A 31 -4.90 2.98 -1.49
CA THR A 31 -6.00 3.09 -2.44
C THR A 31 -5.43 2.95 -3.84
N VAL A 32 -5.89 1.94 -4.58
CA VAL A 32 -5.51 1.70 -5.96
C VAL A 32 -6.63 2.15 -6.88
N GLU A 33 -6.32 3.11 -7.74
CA GLU A 33 -7.24 3.68 -8.72
C GLU A 33 -6.88 3.21 -10.14
N VAL A 34 -7.87 3.23 -11.02
CA VAL A 34 -7.73 2.90 -12.45
C VAL A 34 -8.22 4.10 -13.25
N GLU A 35 -7.45 4.49 -14.25
CA GLU A 35 -7.83 5.59 -15.13
C GLU A 35 -9.23 5.37 -15.74
N GLY A 36 -10.10 6.38 -15.65
CA GLY A 36 -11.46 6.33 -16.18
C GLY A 36 -12.49 5.57 -15.34
N ASN A 37 -12.11 5.03 -14.17
CA ASN A 37 -13.04 4.31 -13.29
C ASN A 37 -13.43 5.16 -12.08
N ALA A 38 -14.73 5.21 -11.76
CA ALA A 38 -15.25 6.03 -10.66
C ALA A 38 -15.02 5.42 -9.26
N LYS A 39 -14.77 4.11 -9.18
CA LYS A 39 -14.53 3.40 -7.92
C LYS A 39 -13.09 2.87 -7.86
N PRO A 40 -12.46 2.88 -6.68
CA PRO A 40 -11.14 2.27 -6.52
C PRO A 40 -11.20 0.78 -6.81
N ALA A 41 -10.13 0.26 -7.40
CA ALA A 41 -9.98 -1.17 -7.68
C ALA A 41 -9.69 -1.98 -6.42
N CYS A 42 -8.97 -1.37 -5.48
CA CYS A 42 -8.60 -1.98 -4.20
C CYS A 42 -8.40 -0.89 -3.16
N VAL A 43 -8.88 -1.14 -1.95
CA VAL A 43 -8.49 -0.41 -0.74
C VAL A 43 -8.00 -1.45 0.25
N ALA A 44 -6.78 -1.31 0.75
CA ALA A 44 -6.15 -2.31 1.60
C ALA A 44 -5.25 -1.67 2.66
N GLU A 45 -5.12 -2.34 3.81
CA GLU A 45 -4.05 -2.07 4.78
C GLU A 45 -2.97 -3.14 4.60
N ALA A 46 -1.76 -2.73 4.27
CA ALA A 46 -0.63 -3.64 4.15
C ALA A 46 0.18 -3.67 5.44
N VAL A 47 0.94 -4.74 5.65
CA VAL A 47 1.94 -4.83 6.71
C VAL A 47 3.28 -5.17 6.05
N TYR A 48 4.21 -4.23 6.10
CA TYR A 48 5.57 -4.43 5.61
C TYR A 48 6.56 -4.51 6.76
N ARG A 49 7.60 -5.34 6.60
CA ARG A 49 8.77 -5.34 7.48
C ARG A 49 10.02 -5.13 6.67
N HIS A 50 10.80 -4.14 7.07
CA HIS A 50 12.12 -3.85 6.51
C HIS A 50 13.16 -4.14 7.59
N TYR A 51 14.19 -4.89 7.24
CA TYR A 51 15.34 -5.20 8.11
C TYR A 51 16.60 -4.64 7.45
N ALA A 52 17.54 -4.18 8.26
CA ALA A 52 18.85 -3.70 7.81
C ALA A 52 19.83 -4.84 7.50
#